data_AF-A0A498QNT4-F1
#
_entry.id   AF-A0A498QNT4-F1
#
_cell.length_a   1.000
_cell.length_b   1.000
_cell.length_c   1.000
_cell.angle_alpha   90.00
_cell.angle_beta   90.00
_cell.angle_gamma   90.00
#
_symmetry.space_group_name_H-M   'P 1'
#
loop_
_entity.id
_entity.type
_entity.pdbx_description
1 polymer ?
#
loop_
_entity_poly.entity_id
_entity_poly.type
_entity_poly.pdbx_seq_one_letter_code
_entity_poly.pdbx_strand_id
1 'polypeptide(L)'
;MRSEELAQLAVQPRAAVIIENEISYLSVDVPKHGVVVGGKGFEVDSVGRLPWLAEARVLYWGDIDTHGFAILDRLRAWLPQARSVLMDRETLLAHRDRWVTEDRPATSVLTRLTPDEQDLYSDLVADGLGERVRLEQERIDWQWTIHRLSGVISAGI
;
A
#
# COMPACT_ATOMS: atom_id res chain seq x y z
N MET A 1 7.41 14.82 11.59
CA MET A 1 6.22 15.51 12.13
C MET A 1 5.33 14.43 12.74
N ARG A 2 4.84 14.63 13.97
CA ARG A 2 3.95 13.64 14.61
C ARG A 2 2.58 13.69 13.94
N SER A 3 1.80 12.60 14.02
CA SER A 3 0.47 12.51 13.40
C SER A 3 -0.50 13.61 13.86
N GLU A 4 -0.42 14.03 15.12
CA GLU A 4 -1.21 15.14 15.67
C GLU A 4 -0.88 16.50 15.02
N GLU A 5 0.38 16.73 14.67
CA GLU A 5 0.83 17.95 13.98
C GLU A 5 0.41 17.93 12.50
N LEU A 6 0.45 16.76 11.85
CA LEU A 6 -0.06 16.54 10.49
C LEU A 6 -1.56 16.81 10.38
N ALA A 7 -2.33 16.46 11.41
CA ALA A 7 -3.78 16.67 11.43
C ALA A 7 -4.18 18.17 11.44
N GLN A 8 -3.28 19.05 11.89
CA GLN A 8 -3.53 20.50 11.97
C GLN A 8 -3.19 21.24 10.67
N LEU A 9 -2.63 20.56 9.67
CA LEU A 9 -2.31 21.18 8.39
C LEU A 9 -3.58 21.59 7.65
N ALA A 10 -3.63 22.86 7.23
CA ALA A 10 -4.68 23.39 6.34
C ALA A 10 -4.41 23.00 4.88
N VAL A 11 -4.35 21.70 4.60
CA VAL A 11 -4.17 21.14 3.25
C VAL A 11 -5.43 20.43 2.76
N GLN A 12 -5.66 20.44 1.46
CA GLN A 12 -6.76 19.71 0.81
C GLN A 12 -6.21 19.01 -0.44
N PRO A 13 -5.44 17.91 -0.26
CA PRO A 13 -4.87 17.21 -1.39
C PRO A 13 -5.97 16.52 -2.20
N ARG A 14 -5.84 16.53 -3.53
CA ARG A 14 -6.69 15.73 -4.42
C ARG A 14 -6.30 14.25 -4.39
N ALA A 15 -5.02 13.97 -4.15
CA ALA A 15 -4.48 12.63 -4.11
C ALA A 15 -3.48 12.47 -2.95
N ALA A 16 -3.47 11.30 -2.34
CA ALA A 16 -2.48 10.91 -1.34
C ALA A 16 -1.90 9.55 -1.71
N VAL A 17 -0.59 9.42 -1.66
CA VAL A 17 0.10 8.12 -1.82
C VAL A 17 0.72 7.76 -0.46
N ILE A 18 0.18 6.73 0.16
CA ILE A 18 0.67 6.18 1.43
C ILE A 18 1.64 5.05 1.10
N ILE A 19 2.88 5.16 1.55
CA ILE A 19 3.96 4.25 1.22
C ILE A 19 4.63 3.78 2.50
N GLU A 20 4.84 2.47 2.65
CA GLU A 20 5.43 1.95 3.89
C GLU A 20 6.95 2.04 3.96
N ASN A 21 7.61 1.60 2.90
CA ASN A 21 9.07 1.57 2.84
C ASN A 21 9.64 2.99 2.69
N GLU A 22 10.60 3.34 3.56
CA GLU A 22 11.21 4.68 3.61
C GLU A 22 11.96 5.05 2.32
N ILE A 23 12.72 4.11 1.74
CA ILE A 23 13.48 4.36 0.51
C ILE A 23 12.52 4.66 -0.64
N SER A 24 11.46 3.87 -0.77
CA SER A 24 10.44 4.07 -1.80
C SER A 24 9.68 5.38 -1.58
N TYR A 25 9.31 5.69 -0.33
CA TYR A 25 8.69 6.97 0.04
C TYR A 25 9.53 8.17 -0.41
N LEU A 26 10.85 8.12 -0.20
CA LEU A 26 11.78 9.18 -0.59
C LEU A 26 12.06 9.24 -2.11
N SER A 27 11.68 8.20 -2.85
CA SER A 27 11.99 8.06 -4.28
C SER A 27 10.81 8.36 -5.20
N VAL A 28 9.57 8.26 -4.70
CA VAL A 28 8.36 8.52 -5.50
C VAL A 28 8.12 10.01 -5.70
N ASP A 29 7.78 10.40 -6.93
CA ASP A 29 7.39 11.77 -7.25
C ASP A 29 6.10 12.17 -6.52
N VAL A 30 6.10 13.38 -5.96
CA VAL A 30 4.90 13.94 -5.33
C VAL A 30 3.89 14.35 -6.40
N PRO A 31 2.63 13.90 -6.33
CA PRO A 31 1.61 14.34 -7.28
C PRO A 31 1.41 15.86 -7.24
N LYS A 32 1.19 16.50 -8.40
CA LYS A 32 1.08 17.97 -8.57
C LYS A 32 0.07 18.66 -7.62
N HIS A 33 -0.97 17.94 -7.21
CA HIS A 33 -1.98 18.40 -6.24
C HIS A 33 -2.21 17.38 -5.12
N GLY A 34 -1.15 16.65 -4.77
CA GLY A 34 -1.23 15.59 -3.78
C GLY A 34 -0.11 15.64 -2.77
N VAL A 35 -0.11 14.61 -1.94
CA VAL A 35 0.90 14.38 -0.91
C VAL A 35 1.38 12.94 -1.00
N VAL A 36 2.61 12.73 -0.56
CA VAL A 36 3.13 11.38 -0.27
C VAL A 36 3.29 11.31 1.24
N VAL A 37 2.79 10.23 1.85
CA VAL A 37 2.85 10.01 3.30
C VAL A 37 3.60 8.71 3.55
N GLY A 38 4.71 8.80 4.28
CA GLY A 38 5.42 7.64 4.78
C GLY A 38 4.67 7.04 5.97
N GLY A 39 4.31 5.77 5.91
CA GLY A 39 3.65 5.05 7.00
C GLY A 39 4.51 3.91 7.50
N LYS A 40 5.07 3.99 8.70
CA LYS A 40 5.78 2.85 9.28
C LYS A 40 4.78 1.76 9.71
N GLY A 41 4.23 0.99 8.77
CA GLY A 41 3.32 -0.16 8.93
C GLY A 41 2.23 -0.04 10.03
N PHE A 42 2.62 -0.16 11.29
CA PHE A 42 1.78 -0.01 12.48
C PHE A 42 1.21 1.39 12.72
N GLU A 43 1.77 2.44 12.11
CA GLU A 43 1.24 3.80 12.22
C GLU A 43 0.09 4.10 11.24
N VAL A 44 -0.35 3.11 10.46
CA VAL A 44 -1.42 3.26 9.46
C VAL A 44 -2.71 3.86 10.03
N ASP A 45 -3.05 3.52 11.28
CA ASP A 45 -4.25 4.04 11.95
C ASP A 45 -4.16 5.55 12.19
N SER A 46 -2.97 6.05 12.49
CA SER A 46 -2.73 7.48 12.69
C SER A 46 -2.80 8.24 11.37
N VAL A 47 -2.30 7.66 10.28
CA VAL A 47 -2.45 8.21 8.93
C VAL A 47 -3.91 8.20 8.51
N GLY A 48 -4.62 7.10 8.71
CA GLY A 48 -6.04 6.94 8.34
C GLY A 48 -6.97 7.96 9.00
N ARG A 49 -6.60 8.48 10.18
CA ARG A 49 -7.38 9.48 10.93
C ARG A 49 -7.16 10.92 10.49
N LEU A 50 -6.24 11.19 9.56
CA LEU A 50 -5.96 12.56 9.11
C LEU A 50 -7.19 13.12 8.37
N PRO A 51 -7.85 14.19 8.88
CA PRO A 51 -9.15 14.62 8.35
C PRO A 51 -9.10 15.01 6.87
N TRP A 52 -7.98 15.59 6.43
CA TRP A 52 -7.77 16.03 5.06
C TRP A 52 -7.58 14.88 4.05
N LEU A 53 -7.52 13.61 4.49
CA LEU A 53 -7.53 12.44 3.62
C LEU A 53 -8.93 11.93 3.28
N ALA A 54 -9.97 12.33 4.03
CA ALA A 54 -11.31 11.78 3.89
C ALA A 54 -11.88 11.94 2.48
N GLU A 55 -11.62 13.08 1.83
CA GLU A 55 -12.08 13.41 0.48
C GLU A 55 -10.99 13.21 -0.59
N ALA A 56 -9.77 12.84 -0.19
CA ALA A 56 -8.67 12.63 -1.12
C ALA A 56 -8.79 11.27 -1.81
N ARG A 57 -8.29 11.17 -3.04
CA ARG A 57 -8.02 9.88 -3.66
C ARG A 57 -6.80 9.25 -2.98
N VAL A 58 -7.00 8.15 -2.27
CA VAL A 58 -5.93 7.50 -1.48
C VAL A 58 -5.41 6.28 -2.24
N LEU A 59 -4.11 6.27 -2.52
CA LEU A 59 -3.35 5.12 -2.98
C LEU A 59 -2.52 4.61 -1.81
N TYR A 60 -2.45 3.29 -1.65
CA TYR A 60 -1.64 2.64 -0.63
C TYR A 60 -0.71 1.63 -1.29
N TRP A 61 0.55 1.64 -0.89
CA TRP A 61 1.58 0.72 -1.36
C TRP A 61 2.36 0.15 -0.17
N GLY A 62 2.21 -1.15 0.05
CA GLY A 62 2.99 -1.94 1.00
C GLY A 62 3.56 -3.20 0.35
N ASP A 63 4.11 -4.09 1.18
CA ASP A 63 4.61 -5.40 0.77
C ASP A 63 3.47 -6.30 0.23
N ILE A 64 3.79 -7.19 -0.71
CA ILE A 64 2.87 -8.27 -1.10
C ILE A 64 3.16 -9.47 -0.22
N ASP A 65 2.54 -9.48 0.95
CA ASP A 65 2.53 -10.56 1.92
C ASP A 65 1.28 -10.48 2.80
N THR A 66 1.17 -11.37 3.78
CA THR A 66 -0.03 -11.42 4.62
C THR A 66 -0.17 -10.22 5.57
N HIS A 67 0.92 -9.61 6.02
CA HIS A 67 0.89 -8.39 6.85
C HIS A 67 0.53 -7.14 6.04
N GLY A 68 1.04 -6.99 4.82
CA GLY A 68 0.76 -5.87 3.93
C GLY A 68 -0.74 -5.75 3.63
N PHE A 69 -1.41 -6.88 3.39
CA PHE A 69 -2.87 -6.92 3.24
C PHE A 69 -3.62 -6.65 4.56
N ALA A 70 -3.11 -7.11 5.70
CA ALA A 70 -3.69 -6.78 7.00
C ALA A 70 -3.60 -5.28 7.31
N ILE A 71 -2.51 -4.62 6.91
CA ILE A 71 -2.36 -3.17 7.06
C ILE A 71 -3.34 -2.43 6.14
N LEU A 72 -3.50 -2.87 4.88
CA LEU A 72 -4.50 -2.32 3.96
C LEU A 72 -5.93 -2.44 4.51
N ASP A 73 -6.29 -3.60 5.08
CA ASP A 73 -7.61 -3.81 5.69
C ASP A 73 -7.86 -2.82 6.84
N ARG A 74 -6.87 -2.61 7.71
CA ARG A 74 -6.93 -1.60 8.79
C ARG A 74 -7.04 -0.18 8.25
N LEU A 75 -6.26 0.18 7.22
CA LEU A 75 -6.36 1.50 6.58
C LEU A 75 -7.78 1.75 6.07
N ARG A 76 -8.39 0.76 5.41
CA ARG A 76 -9.75 0.86 4.88
C ARG A 76 -10.85 0.89 5.92
N ALA A 77 -10.54 0.60 7.19
CA ALA A 77 -11.47 0.89 8.28
C ALA A 77 -11.64 2.40 8.51
N TRP A 78 -10.63 3.22 8.16
CA TRP A 78 -10.65 4.69 8.26
C TRP A 78 -10.89 5.37 6.92
N LEU A 79 -10.30 4.85 5.84
CA LEU A 79 -10.35 5.39 4.49
C LEU A 79 -10.89 4.30 3.53
N PRO A 80 -12.20 4.01 3.51
CA PRO A 80 -12.78 2.95 2.69
C PRO A 80 -12.52 3.10 1.19
N GLN A 81 -12.24 4.33 0.73
CA GLN A 81 -11.90 4.66 -0.65
C GLN A 81 -10.45 4.34 -1.04
N ALA A 82 -9.60 3.91 -0.09
CA ALA A 82 -8.20 3.62 -0.35
C ALA A 82 -8.03 2.45 -1.34
N ARG A 83 -7.21 2.66 -2.36
CA ARG A 83 -6.88 1.66 -3.38
C ARG A 83 -5.44 1.20 -3.21
N SER A 84 -5.20 -0.10 -3.24
CA SER A 84 -3.83 -0.60 -3.33
C SER A 84 -3.24 -0.30 -4.70
N VAL A 85 -1.92 -0.15 -4.76
CA VAL A 85 -1.14 -0.06 -6.00
C VAL A 85 0.11 -0.89 -5.83
N LEU A 86 0.55 -1.57 -6.91
CA LEU A 86 1.69 -2.49 -6.90
C LEU A 86 1.55 -3.68 -5.93
N MET A 87 0.33 -3.95 -5.45
CA MET A 87 -0.01 -5.08 -4.58
C MET A 87 -0.92 -6.10 -5.27
N ASP A 88 -0.82 -6.16 -6.60
CA ASP A 88 -1.60 -7.07 -7.43
C ASP A 88 -0.80 -8.33 -7.80
N ARG A 89 -1.52 -9.38 -8.20
CA ARG A 89 -0.93 -10.68 -8.57
C ARG A 89 0.05 -10.56 -9.73
N GLU A 90 -0.23 -9.67 -10.67
CA GLU A 90 0.65 -9.45 -11.83
C GLU A 90 2.00 -8.91 -11.38
N THR A 91 2.00 -7.93 -10.48
CA THR A 91 3.22 -7.38 -9.85
C THR A 91 3.95 -8.46 -9.07
N LEU A 92 3.25 -9.30 -8.31
CA LEU A 92 3.86 -10.42 -7.58
C LEU A 92 4.57 -11.40 -8.53
N LEU A 93 3.86 -11.89 -9.55
CA LEU A 93 4.37 -12.91 -10.48
C LEU A 93 5.48 -12.38 -11.39
N ALA A 94 5.45 -11.10 -11.74
CA ALA A 94 6.51 -10.46 -12.53
C ALA A 94 7.87 -10.42 -11.82
N HIS A 95 7.90 -10.56 -10.48
CA HIS A 95 9.11 -10.50 -9.65
C HIS A 95 9.36 -11.82 -8.90
N ARG A 96 8.98 -12.96 -9.50
CA ARG A 96 9.09 -14.28 -8.87
C ARG A 96 10.51 -14.65 -8.45
N ASP A 97 11.51 -14.20 -9.20
CA ASP A 97 12.93 -14.37 -8.90
C ASP A 97 13.41 -13.58 -7.67
N ARG A 98 12.59 -12.64 -7.18
CA ARG A 98 12.92 -11.75 -6.05
C ARG A 98 12.14 -12.07 -4.78
N TRP A 99 11.23 -13.04 -4.81
CA TRP A 99 10.46 -13.46 -3.64
C TRP A 99 11.37 -13.86 -2.48
N VAL A 100 10.88 -13.60 -1.28
CA VAL A 100 11.46 -14.06 -0.01
C VAL A 100 10.41 -14.84 0.77
N THR A 101 10.84 -15.37 1.90
CA THR A 101 9.99 -16.10 2.84
C THR A 101 9.54 -15.15 3.95
N GLU A 102 8.24 -15.07 4.16
CA GLU A 102 7.62 -14.44 5.31
C GLU A 102 7.87 -15.28 6.58
N ASP A 103 8.61 -14.71 7.54
CA ASP A 103 9.00 -15.42 8.77
C ASP A 103 7.77 -15.83 9.60
N ARG A 104 6.82 -14.90 9.78
CA ARG A 104 5.63 -15.08 10.61
C ARG A 104 4.38 -14.58 9.89
N PRO A 105 3.76 -15.39 9.03
CA PRO A 105 2.55 -14.99 8.31
C PRO A 105 1.37 -14.67 9.25
N ALA A 106 0.58 -13.66 8.89
CA ALA A 106 -0.72 -13.38 9.45
C ALA A 106 -1.81 -14.22 8.77
N THR A 107 -2.72 -14.78 9.57
CA THR A 107 -3.85 -15.61 9.09
C THR A 107 -5.20 -15.02 9.50
N SER A 108 -5.26 -13.70 9.62
CA SER A 108 -6.48 -12.99 10.03
C SER A 108 -7.54 -13.02 8.93
N VAL A 109 -8.81 -13.07 9.32
CA VAL A 109 -9.90 -12.86 8.35
C VAL A 109 -9.97 -11.38 8.02
N LEU A 110 -9.65 -11.03 6.77
CA LEU A 110 -9.72 -9.66 6.25
C LEU A 110 -11.07 -9.47 5.55
N THR A 111 -11.72 -8.34 5.79
CA THR A 111 -13.13 -8.11 5.36
C THR A 111 -13.30 -6.90 4.45
N ARG A 112 -12.22 -6.14 4.21
CA ARG A 112 -12.20 -4.89 3.42
C ARG A 112 -11.32 -4.99 2.19
N LEU A 113 -10.90 -6.19 1.83
CA LEU A 113 -10.20 -6.46 0.57
C LEU A 113 -11.20 -6.49 -0.59
N THR A 114 -10.76 -6.05 -1.75
CA THR A 114 -11.45 -6.30 -3.02
C THR A 114 -11.33 -7.79 -3.37
N PRO A 115 -12.16 -8.32 -4.29
CA PRO A 115 -12.08 -9.72 -4.70
C PRO A 115 -10.67 -10.14 -5.16
N ASP A 116 -10.02 -9.35 -6.01
CA ASP A 116 -8.68 -9.67 -6.53
C ASP A 116 -7.61 -9.69 -5.43
N GLU A 117 -7.70 -8.77 -4.47
CA GLU A 117 -6.81 -8.72 -3.30
C GLU A 117 -7.09 -9.89 -2.34
N GLN A 118 -8.36 -10.25 -2.14
CA GLN A 118 -8.75 -11.38 -1.29
C GLN A 118 -8.28 -12.71 -1.89
N ASP A 119 -8.39 -12.87 -3.21
CA ASP A 119 -7.92 -14.06 -3.92
C ASP A 119 -6.40 -14.20 -3.79
N LEU A 120 -5.65 -13.10 -3.95
CA LEU A 120 -4.21 -13.11 -3.75
C LEU A 120 -3.84 -13.37 -2.28
N TYR A 121 -4.50 -12.71 -1.33
CA TYR A 121 -4.27 -12.93 0.10
C TYR A 121 -4.53 -14.40 0.50
N SER A 122 -5.58 -15.01 -0.04
CA SER A 122 -5.92 -16.41 0.24
C SER A 122 -4.86 -17.38 -0.28
N ASP A 123 -4.30 -17.11 -1.46
CA ASP A 123 -3.18 -17.88 -2.00
C ASP A 123 -1.91 -17.74 -1.15
N LEU A 124 -1.63 -16.56 -0.60
CA LEU A 124 -0.48 -16.35 0.27
C LEU A 124 -0.65 -17.09 1.61
N VAL A 125 -1.84 -17.03 2.22
CA VAL A 125 -2.15 -17.73 3.48
C VAL A 125 -2.11 -19.25 3.32
N ALA A 126 -2.55 -19.77 2.17
CA ALA A 126 -2.62 -21.20 1.89
C ALA A 126 -1.34 -21.77 1.24
N ASP A 127 -0.27 -20.98 1.13
CA ASP A 127 0.96 -21.33 0.41
C ASP A 127 0.71 -21.76 -1.05
N GLY A 128 -0.37 -21.28 -1.69
CA GLY A 128 -0.80 -21.66 -3.04
C GLY A 128 0.18 -21.26 -4.15
N LEU A 129 1.08 -20.31 -3.87
CA LEU A 129 2.12 -19.83 -4.80
C LEU A 129 3.53 -20.31 -4.44
N GLY A 130 3.69 -20.92 -3.26
CA GLY A 130 4.96 -21.31 -2.65
C GLY A 130 4.90 -21.14 -1.12
N GLU A 131 5.86 -21.73 -0.41
CA GLU A 131 5.92 -21.63 1.06
C GLU A 131 6.18 -20.18 1.49
N ARG A 132 5.20 -19.58 2.18
CA ARG A 132 5.27 -18.29 2.86
C ARG A 132 5.81 -17.19 1.94
N VAL A 133 5.28 -17.11 0.72
CA VAL A 133 5.73 -16.14 -0.28
C VAL A 133 5.53 -14.71 0.23
N ARG A 134 6.58 -13.90 0.11
CA ARG A 134 6.57 -12.46 0.34
C ARG A 134 7.34 -11.75 -0.76
N LEU A 135 6.78 -10.68 -1.29
CA LEU A 135 7.52 -9.72 -2.12
C LEU A 135 7.58 -8.39 -1.40
N GLU A 136 8.78 -8.06 -0.94
CA GLU A 136 9.06 -6.78 -0.29
C GLU A 136 8.97 -5.64 -1.29
N GLN A 137 8.43 -4.51 -0.84
CA GLN A 137 8.22 -3.32 -1.63
C GLN A 137 9.49 -2.86 -2.35
N GLU A 138 10.63 -2.89 -1.66
CA GLU A 138 11.95 -2.49 -2.16
C GLU A 138 12.55 -3.44 -3.21
N ARG A 139 11.97 -4.64 -3.35
CA ARG A 139 12.41 -5.64 -4.33
C ARG A 139 11.67 -5.51 -5.66
N ILE A 140 10.61 -4.72 -5.72
CA ILE A 140 9.91 -4.42 -6.98
C ILE A 140 10.83 -3.58 -7.87
N ASP A 141 10.93 -3.95 -9.15
CA ASP A 141 11.75 -3.23 -10.11
C ASP A 141 11.31 -1.77 -10.23
N TRP A 142 12.26 -0.85 -10.18
CA TRP A 142 11.93 0.57 -10.16
C TRP A 142 11.29 1.06 -11.47
N GLN A 143 11.63 0.46 -12.61
CA GLN A 143 10.95 0.79 -13.88
C GLN A 143 9.50 0.32 -13.87
N TRP A 144 9.23 -0.86 -13.31
CA TRP A 144 7.87 -1.36 -13.09
C TRP A 144 7.08 -0.42 -12.19
N THR A 145 7.67 -0.01 -11.07
CA THR A 145 7.10 0.94 -10.10
C THR A 145 6.71 2.26 -10.75
N ILE A 146 7.63 2.92 -11.46
CA ILE A 146 7.34 4.20 -12.12
C ILE A 146 6.23 4.02 -13.15
N HIS A 147 6.30 3.00 -14.00
CA HIS A 147 5.29 2.79 -15.05
C HIS A 147 3.88 2.64 -14.47
N ARG A 148 3.74 1.85 -13.40
CA ARG A 148 2.45 1.63 -12.71
C ARG A 148 1.99 2.87 -11.95
N LEU A 149 2.86 3.49 -11.14
CA LEU A 149 2.50 4.66 -10.34
C LEU A 149 2.15 5.87 -11.21
N SER A 150 2.97 6.17 -12.24
CA SER A 150 2.68 7.27 -13.16
C SER A 150 1.37 7.05 -13.90
N GLY A 151 1.05 5.81 -14.29
CA GLY A 151 -0.24 5.46 -14.89
C GLY A 151 -1.42 5.74 -13.95
N VAL A 152 -1.32 5.37 -12.68
CA VAL A 152 -2.39 5.56 -11.69
C VAL A 152 -2.54 7.04 -11.29
N ILE A 153 -1.43 7.75 -11.14
CA ILE A 153 -1.38 9.18 -10.78
C ILE A 153 -1.90 10.03 -11.96
N SER A 154 -1.57 9.67 -13.21
CA SER A 154 -2.01 10.42 -14.40
C SER A 154 -3.46 10.09 -14.82
N ALA A 155 -3.93 8.86 -14.59
CA ALA A 155 -5.28 8.43 -14.98
C ALA A 155 -6.40 8.94 -14.06
N GLY A 156 -6.13 9.85 -13.14
CA GLY A 156 -7.20 10.60 -12.47
C GLY A 156 -6.71 11.61 -11.44
N ILE A 157 -5.88 12.54 -11.92
CA ILE A 157 -5.65 13.88 -11.37
C ILE A 157 -5.99 14.90 -12.45
#